data_AF-A0A7X3YNI4-F1
#
_entry.id   AF-A0A7X3YNI4-F1
#
_cell.length_a   1.000
_cell.length_b   1.000
_cell.length_c   1.000
_cell.angle_alpha   90.00
_cell.angle_beta   90.00
_cell.angle_gamma   90.00
#
_symmetry.space_group_name_H-M   'P 1'
#
loop_
_entity.id
_entity.type
_entity.pdbx_description
1 polymer ?
#
loop_
_entity_poly.entity_id
_entity_poly.type
_entity_poly.pdbx_seq_one_letter_code
_entity_poly.pdbx_strand_id
1 'polypeptide(L)'
;MLTREDLPVTVQVVDSGDFASGGAGLRTVSIPPSGTAVFTVPTTDDHTDEPNGRITATVNAGTGYSPHNTDGSASVTVNDNDVPGLRFSPSSLTVARGGSSSYTIRLSTRPSPLP
;
A
#
# COMPACT_ATOMS: atom_id res chain seq x y z
N MET A 1 17.90 39.79 -11.51
CA MET A 1 18.15 38.35 -11.30
C MET A 1 16.77 37.70 -11.21
N LEU A 2 16.37 36.90 -12.20
CA LEU A 2 15.10 36.17 -12.13
C LEU A 2 15.31 35.00 -11.15
N THR A 3 14.49 34.91 -10.11
CA THR A 3 14.36 33.68 -9.32
C THR A 3 13.79 32.62 -10.24
N ARG A 4 14.40 31.44 -10.30
CA ARG A 4 13.76 30.30 -10.96
C ARG A 4 12.67 29.84 -10.00
N GLU A 5 11.43 29.88 -10.45
CA GLU A 5 10.28 29.38 -9.70
C GLU A 5 10.24 27.84 -9.74
N ASP A 6 9.49 27.24 -8.83
CA ASP A 6 9.25 25.79 -8.85
C ASP A 6 8.48 25.37 -10.10
N LEU A 7 8.81 24.19 -10.64
CA LEU A 7 8.08 23.57 -11.73
C LEU A 7 6.98 22.64 -11.17
N PRO A 8 5.69 22.94 -11.37
CA PRO A 8 4.63 22.00 -11.01
C PRO A 8 4.58 20.83 -12.00
N VAL A 9 4.76 19.61 -11.49
CA VAL A 9 4.70 18.37 -12.26
C VAL A 9 3.50 17.55 -11.84
N THR A 10 2.70 17.12 -12.81
CA THR A 10 1.55 16.24 -12.54
C THR A 10 1.96 14.77 -12.57
N VAL A 11 1.55 14.03 -11.55
CA VAL A 11 1.84 12.60 -11.37
C VAL A 11 0.52 11.86 -11.16
N GLN A 12 0.23 10.88 -12.02
CA GLN A 12 -0.88 9.96 -11.84
C GLN A 12 -0.40 8.76 -11.02
N VAL A 13 -0.99 8.55 -9.85
CA VAL A 13 -0.76 7.39 -9.01
C VAL A 13 -1.92 6.42 -9.14
N VAL A 14 -1.63 5.17 -9.46
CA VAL A 14 -2.61 4.08 -9.53
C VAL A 14 -2.24 3.04 -8.50
N ASP A 15 -3.22 2.70 -7.67
CA ASP A 15 -3.15 1.59 -6.73
C ASP A 15 -4.09 0.48 -7.21
N SER A 16 -3.58 -0.75 -7.28
CA SER A 16 -4.31 -1.93 -7.75
C SER A 16 -4.95 -2.75 -6.62
N GLY A 17 -4.60 -2.49 -5.35
CA GLY A 17 -5.10 -3.26 -4.21
C GLY A 17 -5.51 -2.42 -3.01
N ASP A 18 -5.79 -1.13 -3.20
CA ASP A 18 -6.30 -0.23 -2.16
C ASP A 18 -5.38 -0.12 -0.91
N PHE A 19 -4.08 -0.32 -1.11
CA PHE A 19 -3.08 -0.27 -0.04
C PHE A 19 -2.73 1.17 0.37
N ALA A 20 -2.88 2.13 -0.53
CA ALA A 20 -2.45 3.51 -0.34
C ALA A 20 -3.42 4.27 0.57
N SER A 21 -2.94 4.71 1.73
CA SER A 21 -3.70 5.56 2.65
C SER A 21 -3.76 7.04 2.23
N GLY A 22 -3.02 7.39 1.19
CA GLY A 22 -2.98 8.74 0.62
C GLY A 22 -2.15 8.78 -0.65
N GLY A 23 -2.24 9.86 -1.41
CA GLY A 23 -1.41 10.07 -2.60
C GLY A 23 -1.87 9.34 -3.87
N ALA A 24 -2.83 8.42 -3.81
CA ALA A 24 -3.46 7.82 -5.01
C ALA A 24 -4.17 8.88 -5.89
N GLY A 25 -4.33 8.62 -7.18
CA GLY A 25 -4.95 9.56 -8.13
C GLY A 25 -3.98 10.61 -8.68
N LEU A 26 -4.52 11.69 -9.25
CA LEU A 26 -3.72 12.78 -9.81
C LEU A 26 -3.16 13.68 -8.72
N ARG A 27 -1.85 13.91 -8.75
CA ARG A 27 -1.11 14.70 -7.77
C ARG A 27 -0.24 15.73 -8.46
N THR A 28 0.06 16.83 -7.77
CA THR A 28 1.02 17.84 -8.22
C THR A 28 2.22 17.80 -7.29
N VAL A 29 3.41 17.62 -7.88
CA VAL A 29 4.70 17.65 -7.19
C VAL A 29 5.44 18.91 -7.63
N SER A 30 5.88 19.72 -6.67
CA SER A 30 6.66 20.94 -6.94
C SER A 30 8.14 20.57 -7.08
N ILE A 31 8.72 20.74 -8.25
CA ILE A 31 10.15 20.52 -8.47
C ILE A 31 10.90 21.84 -8.26
N PRO A 32 11.70 21.97 -7.18
CA PRO A 32 12.47 23.19 -6.94
C PRO A 32 13.58 23.36 -7.99
N PRO A 33 14.19 24.55 -8.10
CA PRO A 33 15.31 24.80 -9.02
C PRO A 33 16.54 23.91 -8.82
N SER A 34 16.67 23.23 -7.67
CA SER A 34 17.69 22.20 -7.44
C SER A 34 17.46 20.94 -8.29
N GLY A 35 16.26 20.76 -8.85
CA GLY A 35 15.93 19.72 -9.82
C GLY A 35 15.40 18.42 -9.23
N THR A 36 15.19 18.32 -7.93
CA THR A 36 14.70 17.08 -7.30
C THR A 36 13.65 17.37 -6.22
N ALA A 37 12.59 16.57 -6.23
CA ALA A 37 11.59 16.52 -5.18
C ALA A 37 11.30 15.05 -4.82
N VAL A 38 10.87 14.84 -3.58
CA VAL A 38 10.40 13.53 -3.10
C VAL A 38 8.88 13.57 -3.02
N PHE A 39 8.25 12.54 -3.54
CA PHE A 39 6.82 12.30 -3.39
C PHE A 39 6.61 10.94 -2.72
N THR A 40 5.84 10.93 -1.64
CA THR A 40 5.61 9.74 -0.80
C THR A 40 4.17 9.28 -0.92
N VAL A 41 3.98 7.99 -1.16
CA VAL A 41 2.68 7.32 -1.12
C VAL A 41 2.67 6.43 0.13
N PRO A 42 1.99 6.80 1.22
CA PRO A 42 1.89 5.97 2.41
C PRO A 42 0.96 4.78 2.16
N THR A 43 1.23 3.64 2.79
CA THR A 43 0.36 2.46 2.79
C THR A 43 -0.31 2.27 4.15
N THR A 44 -1.40 1.51 4.19
CA THR A 44 -2.02 1.00 5.43
C THR A 44 -1.57 -0.44 5.65
N ASP A 45 -1.26 -0.78 6.91
CA ASP A 45 -1.13 -2.17 7.38
C ASP A 45 -2.47 -2.53 8.04
N ASP A 46 -3.06 -3.67 7.68
CA ASP A 46 -4.29 -4.13 8.30
C ASP A 46 -4.23 -5.60 8.74
N HIS A 47 -5.37 -6.30 8.73
CA HIS A 47 -5.48 -7.68 9.21
C HIS A 47 -6.26 -8.55 8.23
N THR A 48 -6.41 -8.14 6.98
CA THR A 48 -7.22 -8.79 5.95
C THR A 48 -6.26 -9.50 5.01
N ASP A 49 -6.48 -10.81 4.79
CA ASP A 49 -5.71 -11.53 3.76
C ASP A 49 -6.12 -11.05 2.36
N GLU A 50 -5.15 -10.56 1.62
CA GLU A 50 -5.32 -9.89 0.33
C GLU A 50 -4.22 -10.31 -0.65
N PRO A 51 -4.49 -10.38 -1.96
CA PRO A 51 -3.42 -10.58 -2.93
C PRO A 51 -2.42 -9.42 -2.90
N ASN A 52 -1.12 -9.72 -3.02
CA ASN A 52 -0.09 -8.71 -3.26
C ASN A 52 -0.49 -7.75 -4.40
N GLY A 53 -0.35 -6.45 -4.16
CA GLY A 53 -0.68 -5.43 -5.14
C GLY A 53 0.52 -4.63 -5.63
N ARG A 54 0.18 -3.51 -6.25
CA ARG A 54 1.14 -2.63 -6.91
C ARG A 54 0.66 -1.19 -6.87
N ILE A 55 1.57 -0.29 -6.52
CA ILE A 55 1.42 1.15 -6.66
C ILE A 55 2.31 1.59 -7.82
N THR A 56 1.74 2.32 -8.77
CA THR A 56 2.45 2.85 -9.94
C THR A 56 2.27 4.36 -10.00
N ALA A 57 3.37 5.10 -10.09
CA ALA A 57 3.37 6.55 -10.29
C ALA A 57 3.86 6.86 -11.71
N THR A 58 3.09 7.64 -12.46
CA THR A 58 3.40 8.05 -13.84
C THR A 58 3.44 9.57 -13.91
N VAL A 59 4.55 10.12 -14.38
CA VAL A 59 4.68 11.55 -14.68
C VAL A 59 3.94 11.84 -15.97
N ASN A 60 3.01 12.78 -15.94
CA ASN A 60 2.31 13.24 -17.13
C ASN A 60 3.07 14.38 -17.81
N ALA A 61 2.96 14.46 -19.14
CA ALA A 61 3.46 15.61 -19.89
C ALA A 61 2.79 16.91 -19.39
N GLY A 62 3.55 18.01 -19.42
CA GLY A 62 3.07 19.31 -18.98
C GLY A 62 3.68 20.46 -19.77
N THR A 63 3.40 21.68 -19.35
CA THR A 63 3.90 22.86 -20.04
C THR A 63 5.42 23.00 -19.84
N GLY A 64 6.18 22.94 -20.92
CA GLY A 64 7.63 23.14 -20.89
C GLY A 64 8.44 21.90 -20.50
N TYR A 65 7.81 20.73 -20.36
CA TYR A 65 8.50 19.47 -20.11
C TYR A 65 7.75 18.27 -20.67
N SER A 66 8.47 17.20 -20.98
CA SER A 66 7.91 15.91 -21.35
C SER A 66 8.63 14.80 -20.56
N PRO A 67 7.90 13.85 -19.96
CA PRO A 67 8.53 12.72 -19.28
C PRO A 67 9.36 11.89 -20.25
N HIS A 68 10.46 11.33 -19.77
CA HIS A 68 11.27 10.40 -20.56
C HIS A 68 10.47 9.13 -20.87
N ASN A 69 10.67 8.55 -22.05
CA ASN A 69 9.88 7.39 -22.50
C ASN A 69 10.18 6.10 -21.72
N THR A 70 11.34 5.99 -21.09
CA THR A 70 11.71 4.82 -20.26
C THR A 70 11.53 5.05 -18.76
N ASP A 71 11.62 6.30 -18.31
CA ASP A 71 11.74 6.64 -16.88
C ASP A 71 10.60 7.56 -16.41
N GLY A 72 9.55 7.71 -17.24
CA GLY A 72 8.36 8.50 -16.92
C GLY A 72 7.42 7.80 -15.92
N SER A 73 7.71 6.57 -15.51
CA SER A 73 6.92 5.84 -14.53
C SER A 73 7.78 5.00 -13.60
N ALA A 74 7.34 4.87 -12.35
CA ALA A 74 7.93 3.97 -11.37
C ALA A 74 6.84 3.10 -10.73
N SER A 75 7.19 1.88 -10.34
CA SER A 75 6.25 0.93 -9.75
C SER A 75 6.86 0.18 -8.58
N VAL A 76 6.08 -0.01 -7.53
CA VAL A 76 6.45 -0.74 -6.31
C VAL A 76 5.40 -1.82 -6.06
N THR A 77 5.88 -3.04 -5.78
CA THR A 77 5.02 -4.13 -5.29
C THR A 77 4.72 -3.89 -3.81
N VAL A 78 3.45 -3.97 -3.43
CA VAL A 78 3.02 -3.99 -2.03
C VAL A 78 2.73 -5.46 -1.69
N ASN A 79 3.50 -6.02 -0.76
CA ASN A 79 3.31 -7.40 -0.33
C ASN A 79 2.35 -7.42 0.86
N ASP A 80 1.29 -8.21 0.75
CA ASP A 80 0.44 -8.52 1.89
C ASP A 80 1.19 -9.44 2.85
N ASN A 81 0.99 -9.22 4.15
CA ASN A 81 1.66 -9.94 5.23
C ASN A 81 0.66 -10.71 6.12
N ASP A 82 -0.63 -10.69 5.79
CA ASP A 82 -1.70 -11.33 6.52
C ASP A 82 -1.92 -12.79 6.05
N VAL A 83 -1.85 -13.74 6.99
CA VAL A 83 -2.00 -15.18 6.67
C VAL A 83 -3.30 -15.76 7.26
N PRO A 84 -4.23 -16.29 6.43
CA PRO A 84 -5.44 -16.95 6.88
C PRO A 84 -5.18 -18.12 7.80
N GLY A 85 -6.02 -18.26 8.82
CA GLY A 85 -5.87 -19.33 9.78
C GLY A 85 -6.84 -19.29 10.94
N LEU A 86 -6.83 -20.38 11.70
CA LEU A 86 -7.55 -20.53 12.96
C LEU A 86 -6.55 -20.67 14.10
N ARG A 87 -6.82 -19.98 15.21
CA ARG A 87 -6.02 -20.03 16.44
C ARG A 87 -6.84 -20.62 17.57
N PHE A 88 -6.30 -21.64 18.21
CA PHE A 88 -6.82 -22.21 19.45
C PHE A 88 -6.26 -21.48 20.66
N SER A 89 -7.08 -21.23 21.68
CA SER A 89 -6.61 -20.75 22.98
C SER A 89 -7.35 -21.45 24.12
N PRO A 90 -6.66 -22.23 24.97
CA PRO A 90 -5.23 -22.53 24.92
C PRO A 90 -4.87 -23.51 23.77
N SER A 91 -3.59 -23.56 23.38
CA SER A 91 -3.09 -24.47 22.32
C SER A 91 -2.97 -25.93 22.77
N SER A 92 -3.08 -26.18 24.07
CA SER A 92 -3.12 -27.52 24.65
C SER A 92 -4.00 -27.52 25.89
N LEU A 93 -4.62 -28.67 26.16
CA LEU A 93 -5.45 -28.90 27.33
C LEU A 93 -5.08 -30.23 27.96
N THR A 94 -4.96 -30.25 29.29
CA THR A 94 -4.90 -31.49 30.07
C THR A 94 -6.20 -31.64 30.82
N VAL A 95 -6.91 -32.76 30.63
CA VAL A 95 -8.21 -33.01 31.25
C VAL A 95 -8.17 -34.37 31.93
N ALA A 96 -8.60 -34.43 33.19
CA ALA A 96 -8.71 -35.68 33.93
C ALA A 96 -9.82 -36.57 33.37
N ARG A 97 -9.73 -37.88 33.59
CA ARG A 97 -10.76 -38.84 33.21
C ARG A 97 -12.11 -38.43 33.82
N GLY A 98 -13.13 -38.27 32.98
CA GLY A 98 -14.48 -37.84 33.39
C GLY A 98 -14.65 -36.32 33.55
N GLY A 99 -13.61 -35.52 33.32
CA GLY A 99 -13.69 -34.06 33.35
C GLY A 99 -14.00 -33.44 31.99
N SER A 100 -14.27 -32.14 31.99
CA SER A 100 -14.42 -31.29 30.80
C SER A 100 -13.55 -30.04 30.92
N SER A 101 -13.07 -29.54 29.79
CA SER A 101 -12.42 -28.23 29.70
C SER A 101 -12.87 -27.53 28.43
N SER A 102 -12.51 -26.26 28.27
CA SER A 102 -12.89 -25.44 27.12
C SER A 102 -11.67 -24.80 26.49
N TYR A 103 -11.76 -24.62 25.19
CA TYR A 103 -10.86 -23.79 24.40
C TYR A 103 -11.71 -22.87 23.54
N THR A 104 -11.08 -21.80 23.06
CA THR A 104 -11.67 -20.88 22.09
C THR A 104 -10.99 -21.09 20.73
N ILE A 105 -11.75 -20.89 19.66
CA ILE A 105 -11.23 -20.80 18.30
C ILE A 105 -11.51 -19.37 17.82
N ARG A 106 -10.50 -18.74 17.20
CA ARG A 106 -10.64 -17.42 16.57
C ARG A 106 -9.91 -17.43 15.23
N LEU A 107 -10.34 -16.56 14.31
CA LEU A 107 -9.62 -16.33 13.06
C LEU A 107 -8.31 -15.58 13.34
N SER A 108 -7.24 -15.86 12.58
CA SER A 108 -5.98 -15.11 12.64
C SER A 108 -6.00 -13.82 11.82
N THR A 109 -6.82 -13.77 10.78
CA THR A 109 -7.03 -12.61 9.90
C THR A 109 -8.53 -12.42 9.65
N ARG A 110 -8.90 -11.23 9.20
CA ARG A 110 -10.25 -10.90 8.73
C ARG A 110 -10.50 -11.62 7.40
N PRO A 111 -11.65 -12.29 7.23
CA PRO A 111 -12.00 -12.89 5.95
C PRO A 111 -12.14 -11.83 4.87
N SER A 112 -11.62 -12.10 3.68
CA SER A 112 -11.90 -11.30 2.49
C SER A 112 -13.38 -11.43 2.09
N PRO A 113 -13.98 -10.38 1.51
CA PRO A 113 -15.35 -10.44 1.00
C PRO A 113 -15.51 -11.58 -0.01
N LEU A 114 -16.62 -12.32 0.04
CA LEU A 114 -16.95 -13.29 -1.00
C LEU A 114 -17.27 -12.55 -2.32
N PRO A 115 -16.92 -13.13 -3.48
CA PRO A 115 -17.21 -12.56 -4.79
C PRO A 115 -18.72 -12.45 -5.09
#